data_AF-A0A1G9Y894-F1
#
_entry.id   AF-A0A1G9Y894-F1
#
_cell.length_a   1.000
_cell.length_b   1.000
_cell.length_c   1.000
_cell.angle_alpha   90.00
_cell.angle_beta   90.00
_cell.angle_gamma   90.00
#
_symmetry.space_group_name_H-M   'P 1'
#
loop_
_entity.id
_entity.type
_entity.pdbx_description
1 polymer ?
#
loop_
_entity_poly.entity_id
_entity_poly.type
_entity_poly.pdbx_seq_one_letter_code
_entity_poly.pdbx_strand_id
1 'polypeptide(L)'
;MVPIPAKRVFAIALPAIGEAYLQSLLGVVDSFFIARLGLLAINAVGVTNIYSMTYLGVFTAVSTAISVYLSRAVGAKNLEQGRSAVWHGFVVAFVIGLLVAMGRSFLLYLFYT
;
A
#
# COMPACT_ATOMS: atom_id res chain seq x y z
N MET A 1 -35.65 11.16 -14.27
CA MET A 1 -35.49 10.76 -12.84
C MET A 1 -34.28 9.85 -12.75
N VAL A 2 -33.18 10.32 -12.16
CA VAL A 2 -31.96 9.50 -12.00
C VAL A 2 -32.23 8.45 -10.92
N PRO A 3 -32.04 7.15 -11.20
CA PRO A 3 -32.39 6.09 -10.26
C PRO A 3 -31.58 6.20 -8.96
N ILE A 4 -32.25 5.99 -7.83
CA ILE A 4 -31.76 6.01 -6.43
C ILE A 4 -30.35 5.41 -6.21
N PRO A 5 -29.89 4.34 -6.92
CA PRO A 5 -28.51 3.87 -6.84
C PRO A 5 -27.43 4.91 -7.21
N ALA A 6 -27.69 5.80 -8.17
CA ALA A 6 -26.66 6.72 -8.68
C ALA A 6 -26.19 7.73 -7.63
N LYS A 7 -27.09 8.20 -6.75
CA LYS A 7 -26.73 9.15 -5.69
C LYS A 7 -25.84 8.50 -4.61
N ARG A 8 -26.06 7.22 -4.31
CA ARG A 8 -25.20 6.43 -3.40
C ARG A 8 -23.84 6.11 -4.02
N VAL A 9 -23.83 5.72 -5.30
CA VAL A 9 -22.58 5.50 -6.04
C VAL A 9 -21.76 6.77 -6.08
N PHE A 10 -22.36 7.93 -6.40
CA PHE A 10 -21.65 9.21 -6.38
C PHE A 10 -21.11 9.58 -4.99
N ALA A 11 -21.87 9.31 -3.92
CA ALA A 11 -21.41 9.60 -2.55
C ALA A 11 -20.20 8.77 -2.11
N ILE A 12 -19.99 7.57 -2.68
CA ILE A 12 -18.83 6.71 -2.39
C ILE A 12 -17.70 6.94 -3.40
N ALA A 13 -18.05 7.21 -4.66
CA ALA A 13 -17.08 7.47 -5.72
C ALA A 13 -16.35 8.81 -5.52
N LEU A 14 -17.05 9.85 -5.09
CA LEU A 14 -16.45 11.18 -4.87
C LEU A 14 -15.28 11.15 -3.86
N PRO A 15 -15.42 10.56 -2.64
CA PRO A 15 -14.28 10.46 -1.72
C PRO A 15 -13.17 9.55 -2.24
N ALA A 16 -13.48 8.43 -2.92
CA ALA A 16 -12.46 7.55 -3.49
C ALA A 16 -11.66 8.22 -4.62
N ILE A 17 -12.31 9.03 -5.45
CA ILE A 17 -11.63 9.85 -6.47
C ILE A 17 -10.76 10.92 -5.80
N GLY A 18 -11.27 11.54 -4.73
CA GLY A 18 -10.50 12.50 -3.93
C GLY A 18 -9.25 11.88 -3.32
N GLU A 19 -9.36 10.68 -2.76
CA GLU A 19 -8.23 9.91 -2.23
C GLU A 19 -7.18 9.64 -3.32
N ALA A 20 -7.58 9.11 -4.48
CA ALA A 20 -6.68 8.84 -5.58
C ALA A 20 -5.97 10.11 -6.11
N TYR A 21 -6.70 11.22 -6.17
CA TYR A 21 -6.14 12.51 -6.57
C TYR A 21 -5.12 13.04 -5.54
N LEU A 22 -5.45 12.98 -4.25
CA LEU A 22 -4.53 13.35 -3.17
C LEU A 22 -3.29 12.47 -3.16
N GLN A 23 -3.43 11.16 -3.42
CA GLN A 23 -2.30 10.25 -3.53
C GLN A 23 -1.36 10.64 -4.68
N SER A 24 -1.90 11.04 -5.83
CA SER A 24 -1.10 11.56 -6.94
C SER A 24 -0.43 12.89 -6.59
N LEU A 25 -1.13 13.80 -5.90
CA LEU A 25 -0.57 15.08 -5.46
C LEU A 25 0.58 14.88 -4.47
N LEU A 26 0.45 13.93 -3.53
CA LEU A 26 1.52 13.57 -2.61
C LEU A 26 2.80 13.16 -3.37
N GLY A 27 2.67 12.37 -4.44
CA GLY A 27 3.82 12.00 -5.28
C GLY A 27 4.50 13.18 -5.99
N VAL A 28 3.70 14.16 -6.44
CA VAL A 28 4.23 15.41 -7.03
C VAL A 28 4.95 16.24 -5.98
N VAL A 29 4.36 16.37 -4.80
CA VAL A 29 4.93 17.13 -3.68
C VAL A 29 6.24 16.48 -3.22
N ASP A 30 6.29 15.16 -3.04
CA ASP A 30 7.53 14.44 -2.72
C ASP A 30 8.62 14.74 -3.73
N SER A 31 8.32 14.57 -5.02
CA SER A 31 9.28 14.83 -6.11
C SER A 31 9.75 16.28 -6.13
N PHE A 32 8.86 17.24 -5.83
CA PHE A 32 9.19 18.66 -5.74
C PHE A 32 10.13 18.99 -4.57
N PHE A 33 9.88 18.41 -3.39
CA PHE A 33 10.78 18.58 -2.23
C PHE A 33 12.15 17.95 -2.49
N ILE A 34 12.19 16.76 -3.10
CA ILE A 34 13.43 16.09 -3.50
C ILE A 34 14.20 16.93 -4.52
N ALA A 35 13.52 17.50 -5.52
CA ALA A 35 14.15 18.33 -6.54
C ALA A 35 14.82 19.59 -5.96
N ARG A 36 14.29 20.13 -4.86
CA ARG A 36 14.84 21.31 -4.19
C ARG A 36 16.14 21.03 -3.44
N LEU A 37 16.45 19.77 -3.13
CA LEU A 37 17.69 19.36 -2.43
C LEU A 37 18.91 19.23 -3.36
N GLY A 38 18.73 19.35 -4.69
CA GLY A 38 19.80 19.36 -5.68
C GLY A 38 19.92 18.07 -6.49
N LEU A 39 20.69 18.11 -7.58
CA LEU A 39 20.79 17.03 -8.58
C LEU A 39 21.27 15.68 -7.99
N LEU A 40 22.14 15.70 -6.98
CA LEU A 40 22.59 14.48 -6.29
C LEU A 40 21.45 13.79 -5.52
N ALA A 41 20.56 14.57 -4.90
CA ALA A 41 19.40 14.03 -4.19
C ALA A 41 18.40 13.38 -5.15
N ILE A 42 18.16 13.99 -6.32
CA ILE A 42 17.28 13.43 -7.35
C ILE A 42 17.79 12.08 -7.84
N ASN A 43 19.09 11.95 -8.13
CA ASN A 43 19.69 10.70 -8.59
C ASN A 43 19.62 9.59 -7.51
N ALA A 44 19.97 9.90 -6.26
CA ALA A 44 19.91 8.94 -5.17
C ALA A 44 18.48 8.48 -4.88
N VAL A 45 17.51 9.39 -4.93
CA VAL A 45 16.10 9.06 -4.68
C VAL A 45 15.47 8.33 -5.87
N GLY A 46 15.89 8.60 -7.10
CA GLY A 46 15.41 7.85 -8.28
C GLY A 46 15.68 6.34 -8.16
N VAL A 47 16.89 5.98 -7.74
CA VAL A 47 17.25 4.58 -7.45
C VAL A 47 16.46 4.04 -6.25
N THR A 48 16.35 4.83 -5.18
CA THR A 48 15.62 4.44 -3.96
C THR A 48 14.11 4.25 -4.20
N ASN A 49 13.51 5.04 -5.09
CA ASN A 49 12.09 5.02 -5.40
C ASN A 49 11.65 3.68 -5.98
N ILE A 50 12.49 3.04 -6.80
CA ILE A 50 12.22 1.71 -7.34
C ILE A 50 12.10 0.69 -6.19
N TYR A 51 13.03 0.74 -5.22
CA TYR A 51 12.97 -0.11 -4.04
C TYR A 51 11.73 0.19 -3.16
N SER A 52 11.41 1.47 -2.95
CA SER A 52 10.21 1.89 -2.21
C SER A 52 8.92 1.38 -2.86
N MET A 53 8.81 1.48 -4.18
CA MET A 53 7.66 0.97 -4.95
C MET A 53 7.54 -0.56 -4.85
N THR A 54 8.66 -1.28 -4.86
CA THR A 54 8.65 -2.73 -4.61
C THR A 54 8.11 -3.06 -3.23
N TYR A 55 8.58 -2.38 -2.17
CA TYR A 55 8.07 -2.61 -0.82
C TYR A 55 6.58 -2.27 -0.70
N LEU A 56 6.17 -1.09 -1.18
CA LEU A 56 4.77 -0.68 -1.19
C LEU A 56 3.90 -1.69 -1.95
N GLY A 57 4.36 -2.20 -3.08
CA GLY A 57 3.64 -3.21 -3.87
C GLY A 57 3.37 -4.48 -3.07
N VAL A 58 4.38 -5.02 -2.39
CA VAL A 58 4.23 -6.24 -1.56
C VAL A 58 3.23 -6.01 -0.44
N PHE A 59 3.37 -4.92 0.32
CA PHE A 59 2.45 -4.63 1.43
C PHE A 59 1.03 -4.30 0.95
N THR A 60 0.89 -3.61 -0.19
CA THR A 60 -0.41 -3.32 -0.80
C THR A 60 -1.11 -4.59 -1.28
N ALA A 61 -0.36 -5.55 -1.85
CA ALA A 61 -0.90 -6.85 -2.25
C ALA A 61 -1.45 -7.63 -1.05
N VAL A 62 -0.69 -7.69 0.05
CA VAL A 62 -1.12 -8.33 1.30
C VAL A 62 -2.34 -7.62 1.88
N SER A 63 -2.32 -6.30 1.97
CA SER A 63 -3.44 -5.49 2.44
C SER A 63 -4.71 -5.74 1.62
N THR A 64 -4.58 -5.75 0.29
CA THR A 64 -5.69 -6.02 -0.64
C THR A 64 -6.24 -7.44 -0.45
N ALA A 65 -5.37 -8.45 -0.30
CA ALA A 65 -5.78 -9.82 -0.05
C ALA A 65 -6.62 -9.94 1.24
N ILE A 66 -6.12 -9.38 2.35
CA ILE A 66 -6.84 -9.38 3.64
C ILE A 66 -8.18 -8.65 3.52
N SER A 67 -8.21 -7.49 2.86
CA SER A 67 -9.42 -6.71 2.63
C SER A 67 -10.48 -7.50 1.82
N VAL A 68 -10.06 -8.27 0.82
CA VAL A 68 -10.95 -9.15 0.05
C VAL A 68 -11.52 -10.26 0.95
N TYR A 69 -10.69 -10.94 1.74
CA TYR A 69 -11.17 -11.97 2.67
C TYR A 69 -12.14 -11.40 3.72
N LEU A 70 -11.81 -10.23 4.27
CA LEU A 70 -12.66 -9.53 5.23
C LEU A 70 -14.00 -9.14 4.59
N SER A 71 -13.98 -8.58 3.39
CA SER A 71 -15.19 -8.20 2.64
C SER A 71 -16.10 -9.41 2.40
N ARG A 72 -15.53 -10.57 2.08
CA ARG A 72 -16.28 -11.83 1.90
C ARG A 72 -16.89 -12.33 3.22
N ALA A 73 -16.12 -12.30 4.32
CA ALA A 73 -16.59 -12.72 5.63
C ALA A 73 -17.72 -11.82 6.17
N VAL A 74 -17.59 -10.50 5.99
CA VAL A 74 -18.62 -9.51 6.34
C VAL A 74 -19.87 -9.73 5.48
N GLY A 75 -19.72 -9.92 4.16
CA GLY A 75 -20.84 -10.23 3.26
C GLY A 75 -21.59 -11.51 3.63
N ALA A 76 -20.87 -12.52 4.15
CA ALA A 76 -21.45 -13.78 4.63
C ALA A 76 -21.98 -13.73 6.07
N LYS A 77 -21.94 -12.56 6.74
CA LYS A 77 -22.28 -12.37 8.17
C LYS A 77 -21.48 -13.26 9.13
N ASN A 78 -20.33 -13.79 8.70
CA ASN A 78 -19.47 -14.66 9.51
C ASN A 78 -18.27 -13.86 10.05
N LEU A 79 -18.51 -13.08 11.10
CA LEU A 79 -17.50 -12.18 11.68
C LEU A 79 -16.37 -12.92 12.40
N GLU A 80 -16.61 -14.13 12.91
CA GLU A 80 -15.55 -14.96 13.50
C GLU A 80 -14.48 -15.34 12.47
N GLN A 81 -14.91 -15.81 11.29
CA GLN A 81 -13.97 -16.07 10.20
C GLN A 81 -13.27 -14.80 9.72
N GLY A 82 -13.99 -13.66 9.65
CA GLY A 82 -13.40 -12.37 9.30
C GLY A 82 -12.31 -11.93 10.29
N ARG A 83 -12.56 -12.08 11.60
CA ARG A 83 -11.58 -11.75 12.65
C ARG A 83 -10.37 -12.68 12.60
N SER A 84 -10.59 -13.97 12.35
CA SER A 84 -9.51 -14.92 12.14
C SER A 84 -8.66 -14.56 10.92
N ALA A 85 -9.29 -14.21 9.79
CA ALA A 85 -8.59 -13.81 8.57
C ALA A 85 -7.73 -12.56 8.77
N VAL A 86 -8.20 -11.58 9.55
CA VAL A 86 -7.42 -10.39 9.89
C VAL A 86 -6.22 -10.75 10.77
N TRP A 87 -6.39 -11.61 11.78
CA TRP A 87 -5.29 -12.07 12.63
C TRP A 87 -4.24 -12.86 11.86
N HIS A 88 -4.66 -13.83 11.05
CA HIS A 88 -3.75 -14.59 10.20
C HIS A 88 -3.08 -13.67 9.18
N GLY A 89 -3.83 -12.74 8.59
CA GLY A 89 -3.31 -11.73 7.68
C GLY A 89 -2.24 -10.85 8.32
N PHE A 90 -2.45 -10.42 9.56
CA PHE A 90 -1.47 -9.64 10.32
C PHE A 90 -0.20 -10.44 10.59
N VAL A 91 -0.33 -11.70 11.03
CA VAL A 91 0.82 -12.59 11.24
C VAL A 91 1.59 -12.81 9.94
N VAL A 92 0.90 -13.07 8.83
CA VAL A 92 1.52 -13.23 7.51
C VAL A 92 2.23 -11.95 7.07
N ALA A 93 1.59 -10.78 7.22
CA ALA A 93 2.20 -9.49 6.92
C ALA A 93 3.47 -9.25 7.76
N PHE A 94 3.44 -9.63 9.05
CA PHE A 94 4.58 -9.53 9.95
C PHE A 94 5.72 -10.45 9.52
N VAL A 95 5.43 -11.71 9.20
CA VAL A 95 6.42 -12.69 8.71
C VAL A 95 7.04 -12.24 7.38
N ILE A 96 6.22 -11.78 6.43
CA ILE A 96 6.70 -11.24 5.16
C ILE A 96 7.59 -10.02 5.40
N GLY A 97 7.17 -9.10 6.27
CA GLY A 97 7.97 -7.94 6.65
C GLY A 97 9.33 -8.33 7.25
N LEU A 98 9.35 -9.37 8.09
CA LEU A 98 10.57 -9.90 8.70
C LEU A 98 11.51 -10.53 7.65
N LEU A 99 10.98 -11.35 6.75
CA LEU A 99 11.76 -11.94 5.65
C LEU A 99 12.35 -10.88 4.74
N VAL A 100 11.57 -9.86 4.41
CA VAL A 100 12.00 -8.73 3.61
C VAL A 100 13.11 -7.93 4.31
N ALA A 101 12.94 -7.67 5.61
CA ALA A 101 13.96 -6.98 6.42
C ALA A 101 15.26 -7.79 6.53
N MET A 102 15.17 -9.10 6.72
CA MET A 102 16.32 -10.01 6.76
C MET A 102 17.05 -10.07 5.42
N GLY A 103 16.30 -10.17 4.31
CA GLY A 103 16.86 -10.16 2.96
C GLY A 103 17.66 -8.89 2.67
N ARG A 104 17.14 -7.72 3.08
CA ARG A 104 17.87 -6.45 2.99
C ARG A 104 19.19 -6.48 3.77
N SER A 105 19.17 -6.97 5.01
CA SER A 105 20.38 -7.05 5.85
C SER A 105 21.42 -8.03 5.30
N PHE A 106 20.98 -9.17 4.75
CA PHE A 106 21.86 -10.15 4.12
C PHE A 106 22.53 -9.59 2.84
N LEU A 107 21.77 -8.86 2.02
CA LEU A 107 22.30 -8.25 0.81
C LEU A 107 23.34 -7.16 1.12
N LEU A 108 23.15 -6.37 2.19
CA LEU A 108 24.15 -5.41 2.66
C LEU A 108 25.44 -6.10 3.17
N TYR A 109 25.31 -7.27 3.79
CA TYR A 109 26.46 -8.05 4.24
C TYR A 109 27.28 -8.60 3.06
N LEU A 110 26.61 -9.03 1.99
CA LEU A 110 27.25 -9.56 0.78
C LEU A 110 28.01 -8.49 -0.04
N PHE A 111 27.54 -7.24 -0.03
CA PHE A 111 28.19 -6.12 -0.74
C PHE A 111 29.30 -5.42 0.06
N TYR A 112 29.41 -5.69 1.37
CA TYR A 112 30.43 -5.09 2.26
C TYR A 112 31.64 -6.02 2.49
N THR A 113 31.69 -7.19 1.83
CA THR A 113 32.85 -8.09 1.74
C THR A 113 33.46 -8.02 0.34
#